data_AF-A0A2Z4WB69-F1
#
_entry.id   AF-A0A2Z4WB69-F1
#
_cell.length_a   1.000
_cell.length_b   1.000
_cell.length_c   1.000
_cell.angle_alpha   90.00
_cell.angle_beta   90.00
_cell.angle_gamma   90.00
#
_symmetry.space_group_name_H-M   'P 1'
#
loop_
_entity.id
_entity.type
_entity.pdbx_description
1 polymer ?
#
loop_
_entity_poly.entity_id
_entity_poly.type
_entity_poly.pdbx_seq_one_letter_code
_entity_poly.pdbx_strand_id
1 'polypeptide(L)'
;MEVKQLEFKLITTTKNKKLKLTHKQIVVLLEALWDFKESIKTIGTDTEEFLRKRLLENKIEEVDKLFKILEESINYDFQKHLEKCSKKNKNDDPGMETMSWLDKK
;
A
#
# COMPACT_ATOMS: atom_id res chain seq x y z
N MET A 1 -8.03 -11.35 -24.84
CA MET A 1 -8.64 -10.95 -23.56
C MET A 1 -9.01 -9.48 -23.67
N GLU A 2 -10.28 -9.14 -23.85
CA GLU A 2 -10.70 -7.73 -23.81
C GLU A 2 -10.90 -7.31 -22.35
N VAL A 3 -9.99 -6.51 -21.81
CA VAL A 3 -10.23 -5.75 -20.59
C VAL A 3 -10.86 -4.43 -21.05
N LYS A 4 -12.20 -4.39 -21.13
CA LYS A 4 -12.95 -3.17 -21.48
C LYS A 4 -13.50 -2.50 -20.21
N GLN A 5 -13.34 -1.18 -20.22
CA GLN A 5 -13.19 -0.26 -19.09
C GLN A 5 -14.30 -0.28 -18.03
N LEU A 6 -13.88 -0.05 -16.78
CA LEU A 6 -14.75 0.30 -15.65
C LEU A 6 -15.27 1.73 -15.83
N GLU A 7 -16.59 1.88 -15.87
CA GLU A 7 -17.26 3.18 -15.89
C GLU A 7 -17.42 3.69 -14.45
N PHE A 8 -16.85 4.86 -14.16
CA PHE A 8 -16.94 5.49 -12.85
C PHE A 8 -17.81 6.74 -12.90
N LYS A 9 -18.72 6.89 -11.93
CA LYS A 9 -19.42 8.15 -11.66
C LYS A 9 -19.23 8.55 -10.20
N LEU A 10 -18.19 9.33 -9.94
CA LEU A 10 -17.96 9.97 -8.65
C LEU A 10 -18.50 11.41 -8.70
N ILE A 11 -19.68 11.62 -8.11
CA ILE A 11 -20.20 12.98 -7.87
C ILE A 11 -20.74 13.01 -6.44
N THR A 12 -20.00 13.66 -5.54
CA THR A 12 -20.44 13.91 -4.16
C THR A 12 -21.12 15.27 -4.08
N THR A 13 -22.45 15.32 -4.19
CA THR A 13 -23.20 16.58 -3.98
C THR A 13 -24.56 16.39 -3.30
N THR A 14 -24.87 15.21 -2.79
CA THR A 14 -26.07 14.97 -1.97
C THR A 14 -25.69 14.89 -0.50
N LYS A 15 -26.12 15.88 0.29
CA LYS A 15 -26.07 15.85 1.77
C LYS A 15 -26.46 14.44 2.24
N ASN A 16 -25.54 13.74 2.92
CA ASN A 16 -25.74 12.47 3.64
C ASN A 16 -25.63 11.13 2.89
N LYS A 17 -25.03 11.03 1.69
CA LYS A 17 -24.58 9.70 1.22
C LYS A 17 -23.28 9.29 1.92
N LYS A 18 -23.41 8.48 2.98
CA LYS A 18 -22.27 7.89 3.71
C LYS A 18 -21.65 6.78 2.86
N LEU A 19 -20.40 6.97 2.43
CA LEU A 19 -19.59 5.88 1.88
C LEU A 19 -19.22 4.94 3.03
N LYS A 20 -19.73 3.70 2.98
CA LYS A 20 -19.34 2.65 3.93
C LYS A 20 -18.29 1.78 3.25
N LEU A 21 -17.11 1.73 3.84
CA LEU A 21 -16.03 0.86 3.40
C LEU A 21 -15.87 -0.27 4.43
N THR A 22 -15.57 -1.46 3.94
CA THR A 22 -15.17 -2.59 4.77
C THR A 22 -13.73 -2.41 5.24
N HIS A 23 -13.36 -3.05 6.35
CA HIS A 23 -11.98 -3.06 6.83
C HIS A 23 -10.98 -3.49 5.74
N LYS A 24 -11.31 -4.53 4.95
CA LYS A 24 -10.44 -5.00 3.87
C LYS A 24 -10.27 -3.95 2.76
N GLN A 25 -11.32 -3.21 2.41
CA GLN A 25 -11.21 -2.12 1.43
C GLN A 25 -10.31 -0.99 1.94
N ILE A 26 -10.37 -0.67 3.23
CA ILE A 26 -9.50 0.34 3.84
C ILE A 26 -8.05 -0.14 3.85
N VAL A 27 -7.79 -1.42 4.15
CA VAL A 27 -6.44 -2.00 4.05
C VAL A 27 -5.90 -1.91 2.62
N VAL A 28 -6.69 -2.22 1.59
CA VAL A 28 -6.27 -2.07 0.18
C VAL A 28 -5.95 -0.62 -0.17
N LEU A 29 -6.68 0.35 0.37
CA LEU A 29 -6.36 1.77 0.19
C LEU A 29 -5.03 2.14 0.86
N LEU A 30 -4.75 1.61 2.06
CA LEU A 30 -3.47 1.78 2.73
C LEU A 30 -2.32 1.18 1.91
N GLU A 31 -2.50 -0.04 1.38
CA GLU A 31 -1.51 -0.69 0.48
C GLU A 31 -1.22 0.17 -0.75
N ALA A 32 -2.25 0.65 -1.44
CA ALA A 32 -2.09 1.50 -2.62
C ALA A 32 -1.41 2.84 -2.32
N LEU A 33 -1.73 3.46 -1.18
CA LEU A 33 -1.08 4.70 -0.73
C LEU A 33 0.39 4.47 -0.39
N TRP A 34 0.71 3.32 0.23
CA TRP A 34 2.08 2.93 0.54
C TRP A 34 2.90 2.75 -0.74
N ASP A 35 2.39 1.97 -1.71
CA ASP A 35 3.09 1.72 -2.98
C ASP A 35 3.33 3.01 -3.77
N PHE A 36 2.34 3.91 -3.77
CA PHE A 36 2.46 5.23 -4.38
C PHE A 36 3.53 6.08 -3.69
N LYS A 37 3.55 6.10 -2.35
CA LYS A 37 4.57 6.82 -1.56
C LYS A 37 5.98 6.32 -1.87
N GLU A 38 6.18 5.01 -1.90
CA GLU A 38 7.48 4.41 -2.21
C GLU A 38 7.91 4.75 -3.65
N SER A 39 6.98 4.68 -4.62
CA SER A 39 7.24 5.07 -6.01
C SER A 39 7.70 6.53 -6.14
N ILE A 40 7.06 7.46 -5.41
CA ILE A 40 7.48 8.87 -5.40
C ILE A 40 8.89 9.03 -4.84
N LYS A 41 9.20 8.35 -3.73
CA LYS A 41 10.53 8.43 -3.11
C LYS A 41 11.63 7.96 -4.05
N THR A 42 11.37 6.89 -4.83
CA THR A 42 12.30 6.40 -5.85
C THR A 42 12.52 7.40 -6.99
N ILE A 43 11.52 8.20 -7.35
CA ILE A 43 11.68 9.26 -8.36
C ILE A 43 12.48 10.45 -7.80
N GLY A 44 12.25 10.77 -6.53
CA GLY A 44 12.86 11.92 -5.86
C GLY A 44 14.38 11.82 -5.65
N THR A 45 14.96 10.62 -5.71
CA THR A 45 16.43 10.42 -5.55
C THR A 45 17.24 10.90 -6.76
N ASP A 46 16.65 10.98 -7.95
CA ASP A 46 17.37 11.24 -9.20
C ASP A 46 17.08 12.62 -9.81
N THR A 47 16.31 13.48 -9.13
CA THR A 47 15.82 14.73 -9.70
C THR A 47 16.57 15.95 -9.14
N GLU A 48 17.42 16.60 -9.94
CA GLU A 48 18.13 17.85 -9.56
C GLU A 48 17.21 19.09 -9.51
N GLU A 49 15.97 18.97 -10.00
CA GLU A 49 15.05 20.10 -10.15
C GLU A 49 14.29 20.41 -8.85
N PHE A 50 14.72 21.47 -8.14
CA PHE A 50 14.21 21.89 -6.82
C PHE A 50 12.67 22.00 -6.73
N LEU A 51 12.01 22.55 -7.75
CA LEU A 51 10.56 22.71 -7.77
C LEU A 51 9.83 21.37 -7.82
N ARG A 52 10.36 20.43 -8.61
CA ARG A 52 9.80 19.07 -8.73
C ARG A 52 9.97 18.30 -7.42
N LYS A 53 11.14 18.42 -6.77
CA LYS A 53 11.38 17.84 -5.45
C LYS A 53 10.37 18.33 -4.41
N ARG A 54 10.14 19.64 -4.33
CA ARG A 54 9.17 20.24 -3.39
C ARG A 54 7.73 19.77 -3.65
N LEU A 55 7.34 19.58 -4.91
CA LEU A 55 6.02 19.06 -5.26
C LEU A 55 5.86 17.61 -4.80
N LEU A 56 6.90 16.78 -4.97
CA LEU A 56 6.91 15.39 -4.50
C LEU A 56 6.86 15.30 -2.97
N GLU A 57 7.58 16.17 -2.26
CA GLU A 57 7.52 16.27 -0.80
C GLU A 57 6.10 16.61 -0.30
N ASN A 58 5.45 17.61 -0.90
CA ASN A 58 4.06 17.95 -0.58
C ASN A 58 3.12 16.75 -0.81
N LYS A 59 3.34 15.98 -1.88
CA LYS A 59 2.55 14.77 -2.16
C LYS A 59 2.76 13.68 -1.12
N ILE A 60 3.98 13.49 -0.65
CA ILE A 60 4.27 12.58 0.46
C ILE A 60 3.51 13.01 1.72
N GLU A 61 3.50 14.30 2.06
CA GLU A 61 2.76 14.80 3.22
C GLU A 61 1.24 14.59 3.10
N GLU A 62 0.67 14.80 1.91
CA GLU A 62 -0.75 14.52 1.65
C GLU A 62 -1.06 13.03 1.85
N VAL A 63 -0.20 12.14 1.34
CA VAL A 63 -0.34 10.70 1.52
C VAL A 63 -0.28 10.33 2.99
N ASP A 64 0.67 10.87 3.76
CA ASP A 64 0.82 10.55 5.19
C ASP A 64 -0.37 10.99 6.02
N LYS A 65 -0.97 12.15 5.69
CA LYS A 65 -2.23 12.60 6.31
C LYS A 65 -3.37 11.62 6.02
N LEU A 66 -3.55 11.22 4.76
CA LEU A 66 -4.59 10.26 4.37
C LEU A 66 -4.36 8.89 5.02
N PHE A 67 -3.11 8.45 5.09
CA PHE A 67 -2.71 7.19 5.69
C PHE A 67 -3.13 7.11 7.16
N LYS A 68 -2.76 8.14 7.93
CA LYS A 68 -3.08 8.24 9.36
C LYS A 68 -4.59 8.24 9.62
N ILE A 69 -5.36 9.01 8.83
CA ILE A 69 -6.82 9.05 8.93
C ILE A 69 -7.42 7.66 8.73
N LEU A 70 -6.92 6.92 7.73
CA LEU A 70 -7.42 5.58 7.41
C LEU A 70 -7.02 4.57 8.50
N GLU A 71 -5.77 4.54 8.96
CA GLU A 71 -5.32 3.66 10.05
C GLU A 71 -6.12 3.87 11.33
N GLU A 72 -6.31 5.11 11.75
CA GLU A 72 -7.09 5.47 12.94
C GLU A 72 -8.57 5.08 12.78
N SER A 73 -9.14 5.23 11.57
CA SER A 73 -10.55 4.91 11.30
C SER A 73 -10.90 3.43 11.48
N ILE A 74 -9.91 2.54 11.35
CA ILE A 74 -10.08 1.10 11.52
C ILE A 74 -9.27 0.53 12.70
N ASN A 75 -8.62 1.38 13.50
CA ASN A 75 -7.72 0.99 14.58
C ASN A 75 -6.70 -0.09 14.12
N TYR A 76 -6.04 0.18 13.01
CA TYR A 76 -5.16 -0.76 12.32
C TYR A 76 -3.71 -0.27 12.32
N ASP A 77 -2.78 -1.20 12.53
CA ASP A 77 -1.33 -0.95 12.52
C ASP A 77 -0.76 -1.53 11.23
N PHE A 78 -0.61 -0.69 10.21
CA PHE A 78 -0.10 -1.11 8.91
C PHE A 78 1.38 -1.52 8.97
N GLN A 79 2.16 -0.89 9.85
CA GLN A 79 3.57 -1.24 10.02
C GLN A 79 3.74 -2.70 10.47
N LYS A 80 2.93 -3.15 11.44
CA LYS A 80 2.91 -4.58 11.83
C LYS A 80 2.49 -5.50 10.69
N HIS A 81 1.62 -5.04 9.78
CA HIS A 81 1.24 -5.80 8.60
C HIS A 81 2.42 -5.98 7.63
N LEU A 82 3.14 -4.90 7.34
CA LEU A 82 4.37 -4.95 6.52
C LEU A 82 5.41 -5.89 7.13
N GLU A 83 5.62 -5.85 8.44
CA GLU A 83 6.55 -6.74 9.14
C GLU A 83 6.17 -8.22 8.99
N LYS A 84 4.87 -8.55 9.04
CA LYS A 84 4.38 -9.92 8.81
C LYS A 84 4.65 -10.37 7.37
N CYS A 85 4.44 -9.50 6.38
CA CYS A 85 4.76 -9.81 5.00
C CYS A 85 6.26 -10.01 4.78
N SER A 86 7.11 -9.19 5.42
CA SER A 86 8.58 -9.33 5.36
C SER A 86 9.09 -10.63 6.01
N LYS A 87 8.47 -11.05 7.13
CA LYS A 87 8.86 -12.28 7.86
C LYS A 87 8.51 -13.58 7.14
N LYS A 88 7.49 -13.60 6.26
CA LYS A 88 7.12 -14.79 5.48
C LYS A 88 8.19 -15.26 4.49
N ASN A 89 9.11 -14.38 4.09
CA ASN A 89 10.16 -14.72 3.13
C ASN A 89 11.36 -15.47 3.71
N LYS A 90 11.43 -15.71 5.03
CA LYS A 90 12.65 -16.28 5.63
C LYS A 90 12.61 -17.77 5.97
N ASN A 91 11.46 -18.45 6.07
CA ASN A 91 11.44 -19.85 6.55
C ASN A 91 10.34 -20.78 5.99
N ASP A 92 9.44 -20.32 5.10
CA ASP A 92 8.38 -21.18 4.53
C ASP A 92 8.67 -21.55 3.06
N ASP A 93 9.92 -21.91 2.74
CA ASP A 93 10.20 -22.58 1.47
C ASP A 93 10.05 -24.09 1.69
N PRO A 94 8.96 -24.73 1.23
CA PRO A 94 8.79 -26.18 1.33
C PRO A 94 9.90 -26.97 0.61
N GLY A 95 10.69 -26.31 -0.25
CA GLY A 95 11.89 -26.89 -0.85
C GLY A 95 13.04 -27.15 0.14
N MET A 96 13.13 -26.39 1.24
CA MET A 96 14.20 -26.52 2.24
C MET A 96 14.00 -27.72 3.17
N GLU A 97 12.75 -28.06 3.52
CA GLU A 97 12.46 -29.25 4.32
C GLU A 97 12.72 -30.55 3.54
N THR A 98 12.46 -30.53 2.23
CA THR A 98 12.63 -31.69 1.34
C THR A 98 14.11 -32.07 1.17
N MET A 99 15.01 -31.08 1.10
CA MET A 99 16.46 -31.34 0.99
C MET A 99 17.06 -31.91 2.28
N SER A 100 16.57 -31.50 3.45
CA SER A 100 17.05 -32.04 4.74
C SER A 100 16.67 -33.52 4.97
N TRP A 101 15.62 -34.01 4.31
CA TRP A 101 15.24 -35.43 4.33
C TRP A 101 16.11 -36.31 3.42
N LEU A 102 16.65 -35.75 2.33
CA LEU A 102 17.51 -36.47 1.39
C LEU A 102 18.93 -36.67 1.95
N ASP A 103 19.43 -35.73 2.74
CA ASP A 103 20.75 -35.81 3.38
C ASP A 103 20.81 -36.77 4.59
N LYS A 104 19.68 -37.36 5.00
CA LYS A 104 19.59 -38.32 6.12
C LYS A 104 19.52 -39.79 5.67
N LYS A 105 19.92 -40.11 4.44
CA LYS A 105 20.08 -41.49 3.96
C LYS A 105 21.54 -41.83 3.70
#